data_AF-A0AAU2S5L8-F1
#
_entry.id   AF-A0AAU2S5L8-F1
#
_cell.length_a   1.000
_cell.length_b   1.000
_cell.length_c   1.000
_cell.angle_alpha   90.00
_cell.angle_beta   90.00
_cell.angle_gamma   90.00
#
_symmetry.space_group_name_H-M   'P 1'
#
loop_
_entity.id
_entity.type
_entity.pdbx_description
1 polymer ?
#
loop_
_entity_poly.entity_id
_entity_poly.type
_entity_poly.pdbx_seq_one_letter_code
_entity_poly.pdbx_strand_id
1 'polypeptide(L)'
;MTDWAWDYNPSAEYVTDGLPPGVVAEVERLATELAALGHDSVKVGRPLDREGGLREFDILGGRGFISFLAVPRHECVYVCNVTWYG
;
A
#
# COMPACT_ATOMS: atom_id res chain seq x y z
N MET A 1 -3.36 11.89 15.33
CA MET A 1 -3.59 10.59 14.65
C MET A 1 -4.64 10.87 13.59
N THR A 2 -4.39 10.47 12.35
CA THR A 2 -5.34 10.66 11.25
C THR A 2 -6.46 9.62 11.39
N ASP A 3 -7.68 9.96 10.97
CA ASP A 3 -8.80 9.00 10.93
C ASP A 3 -8.79 8.16 9.65
N TRP A 4 -7.68 8.20 8.89
CA TRP A 4 -7.57 7.50 7.63
C TRP A 4 -7.48 5.98 7.86
N ALA A 5 -8.20 5.24 7.03
CA ALA A 5 -8.18 3.78 7.02
C ALA A 5 -7.25 3.25 5.92
N TRP A 6 -7.08 1.92 5.90
CA TRP A 6 -6.60 1.22 4.72
C TRP A 6 -7.42 -0.05 4.48
N ASP A 7 -7.46 -0.50 3.23
CA ASP A 7 -8.13 -1.74 2.83
C ASP A 7 -7.42 -2.37 1.62
N TYR A 8 -7.69 -3.65 1.36
CA TYR A 8 -7.32 -4.29 0.11
C TYR A 8 -8.37 -4.01 -0.97
N ASN A 9 -7.93 -3.78 -2.20
CA ASN A 9 -8.81 -3.57 -3.34
C ASN A 9 -8.39 -4.47 -4.51
N PRO A 10 -9.22 -5.42 -4.97
CA PRO A 10 -10.64 -5.57 -4.64
C PRO A 10 -10.94 -6.31 -3.32
N SER A 11 -10.03 -7.16 -2.84
CA SER A 11 -10.18 -7.87 -1.56
C SER A 11 -8.85 -8.44 -1.08
N ALA A 12 -8.75 -8.79 0.20
CA ALA A 12 -7.57 -9.45 0.75
C ALA A 12 -7.28 -10.77 0.04
N GLU A 13 -8.31 -11.60 -0.16
CA GLU A 13 -8.20 -12.88 -0.88
C GLU A 13 -7.56 -12.68 -2.27
N TYR A 14 -8.00 -11.70 -3.04
CA TYR A 14 -7.44 -11.47 -4.38
C TYR A 14 -5.99 -10.95 -4.33
N VAL A 15 -5.68 -10.07 -3.39
CA VAL A 15 -4.39 -9.36 -3.34
C VAL A 15 -3.30 -10.21 -2.67
N THR A 16 -3.66 -11.07 -1.71
CA THR A 16 -2.69 -11.79 -0.87
C THR A 16 -2.60 -13.29 -1.14
N ASP A 17 -3.47 -13.85 -1.98
CA ASP A 17 -3.43 -15.30 -2.27
C ASP A 17 -2.06 -15.74 -2.79
N GLY A 18 -1.58 -16.86 -2.26
CA GLY A 18 -0.26 -17.42 -2.57
C GLY A 18 0.94 -16.69 -1.95
N LEU A 19 0.77 -15.57 -1.25
CA LEU A 19 1.89 -14.87 -0.61
C LEU A 19 2.32 -15.53 0.71
N PRO A 20 3.63 -15.50 1.04
CA PRO A 20 4.08 -15.93 2.37
C PRO A 20 3.48 -15.04 3.48
N PRO A 21 3.12 -15.59 4.65
CA PRO A 21 2.53 -14.81 5.75
C PRO A 21 3.38 -13.62 6.21
N GLY A 22 4.71 -13.75 6.18
CA GLY A 22 5.61 -12.65 6.52
C GLY A 22 5.60 -11.50 5.51
N VAL A 23 5.31 -11.79 4.24
CA VAL A 23 5.12 -10.77 3.20
C VAL A 23 3.80 -10.04 3.44
N VAL A 24 2.72 -10.77 3.72
CA VAL A 24 1.41 -10.17 4.05
C VAL A 24 1.53 -9.26 5.28
N ALA A 25 2.18 -9.72 6.35
CA ALA A 25 2.37 -8.91 7.56
C ALA A 25 3.13 -7.60 7.29
N GLU A 26 4.13 -7.62 6.40
CA GLU A 26 4.86 -6.41 6.00
C GLU A 26 3.98 -5.45 5.19
N VAL A 27 3.14 -5.98 4.28
CA VAL A 27 2.18 -5.19 3.51
C VAL A 27 1.19 -4.48 4.44
N GLU A 28 0.63 -5.20 5.42
CA GLU A 28 -0.33 -4.64 6.38
C GLU A 28 0.31 -3.59 7.31
N ARG A 29 1.55 -3.82 7.74
CA ARG A 29 2.33 -2.83 8.49
C ARG A 29 2.51 -1.54 7.70
N LEU A 30 2.92 -1.65 6.44
CA LEU A 30 3.14 -0.49 5.57
C LEU A 30 1.83 0.22 5.22
N ALA A 31 0.75 -0.50 4.95
CA ALA A 31 -0.57 0.08 4.71
C ALA A 31 -1.06 0.87 5.94
N THR A 32 -0.82 0.35 7.14
CA THR A 32 -1.10 1.04 8.40
C THR A 32 -0.29 2.32 8.55
N GLU A 33 1.00 2.29 8.22
CA GLU A 33 1.86 3.48 8.24
C GLU A 33 1.44 4.53 7.21
N LEU A 34 1.08 4.11 6.00
CA LEU A 34 0.54 5.00 4.96
C LEU A 34 -0.76 5.65 5.40
N ALA A 35 -1.68 4.90 6.01
CA ALA A 35 -2.91 5.47 6.58
C ALA A 35 -2.62 6.48 7.70
N ALA A 36 -1.64 6.18 8.57
CA ALA A 36 -1.22 7.11 9.63
C ALA A 36 -0.63 8.43 9.10
N LEU A 37 -0.05 8.45 7.91
CA LEU A 37 0.38 9.67 7.22
C LEU A 37 -0.80 10.49 6.67
N GLY A 38 -1.96 9.86 6.50
CA GLY A 38 -3.17 10.48 5.96
C GLY A 38 -2.92 11.09 4.59
N HIS A 39 -3.23 12.38 4.44
CA HIS A 39 -3.11 13.08 3.16
C HIS A 39 -1.71 13.02 2.55
N ASP A 40 -0.65 12.99 3.37
CA ASP A 40 0.73 12.96 2.85
C ASP A 40 1.10 11.62 2.20
N SER A 41 0.29 10.57 2.37
CA SER A 41 0.49 9.28 1.68
C SER A 41 0.46 9.40 0.15
N VAL A 42 -0.18 10.43 -0.40
CA VAL A 42 -0.20 10.71 -1.86
C VAL A 42 1.20 11.00 -2.43
N LYS A 43 2.16 11.36 -1.57
CA LYS A 43 3.55 11.69 -1.94
C LYS A 43 4.49 10.49 -1.81
N VAL A 44 4.05 9.41 -1.18
CA VAL A 44 4.89 8.26 -0.83
C VAL A 44 5.08 7.33 -2.03
N GLY A 45 6.26 6.74 -2.15
CA GLY A 45 6.56 5.75 -3.19
C GLY A 45 6.86 6.37 -4.56
N ARG A 46 6.83 5.54 -5.59
CA ARG A 46 7.07 5.91 -6.99
C ARG A 46 5.75 6.02 -7.76
N PRO A 47 5.71 6.78 -8.86
CA PRO A 47 6.78 7.63 -9.40
C PRO A 47 7.03 8.91 -8.58
N LEU A 48 8.27 9.41 -8.58
CA LEU A 48 8.69 10.51 -7.68
C LEU A 48 8.34 11.92 -8.20
N ASP A 49 7.95 12.04 -9.46
CA ASP A 49 7.71 13.30 -10.17
C ASP A 49 6.24 13.77 -10.12
N ARG A 50 5.35 12.99 -9.50
CA ARG A 50 3.94 13.32 -9.32
C ARG A 50 3.39 12.78 -8.00
N GLU A 51 2.33 13.40 -7.52
CA GLU A 51 1.56 12.97 -6.35
C GLU A 51 0.26 12.27 -6.76
N GLY A 52 -0.24 11.38 -5.89
CA GLY A 52 -1.49 10.66 -6.09
C GLY A 52 -1.45 9.67 -7.26
N GLY A 53 -2.64 9.19 -7.64
CA GLY A 53 -2.78 8.08 -8.57
C GLY A 53 -2.25 6.77 -8.00
N LEU A 54 -2.02 5.78 -8.87
CA LEU A 54 -1.41 4.51 -8.47
C LEU A 54 0.06 4.74 -8.12
N ARG A 55 0.43 4.31 -6.92
CA ARG A 55 1.76 4.46 -6.32
C ARG A 55 2.39 3.08 -6.11
N GLU A 56 3.71 3.00 -6.11
CA GLU A 56 4.47 1.80 -5.75
C GLU A 56 5.40 2.06 -4.58
N PHE A 57 5.46 1.15 -3.61
CA PHE A 57 6.40 1.22 -2.49
C PHE A 57 7.09 -0.12 -2.27
N ASP A 58 8.43 -0.10 -2.21
CA ASP A 58 9.23 -1.32 -2.08
C ASP A 58 9.02 -1.96 -0.71
N ILE A 59 9.00 -3.29 -0.69
CA ILE A 59 8.89 -4.09 0.53
C ILE A 59 10.13 -4.96 0.71
N LEU A 60 10.45 -5.28 1.96
CA LEU A 60 11.50 -6.25 2.33
C LEU A 60 12.84 -6.02 1.62
N GLY A 61 13.27 -4.74 1.54
CA GLY A 61 14.55 -4.38 0.94
C GLY A 61 14.59 -4.50 -0.59
N GLY A 62 13.46 -4.29 -1.27
CA GLY A 62 13.38 -4.33 -2.74
C GLY A 62 13.13 -5.73 -3.31
N ARG A 63 12.68 -6.67 -2.48
CA ARG A 63 12.27 -8.02 -2.91
C ARG A 63 10.86 -8.09 -3.47
N GLY A 64 10.22 -6.93 -3.60
CA GLY A 64 8.88 -6.76 -4.10
C GLY A 64 8.44 -5.33 -3.87
N PHE A 65 7.19 -5.05 -4.22
CA PHE A 65 6.55 -3.78 -3.93
C PHE A 65 5.04 -3.95 -3.78
N ILE A 66 4.42 -3.06 -3.01
CA ILE A 66 2.97 -2.86 -3.03
C ILE A 66 2.62 -1.81 -4.09
N SER A 67 1.52 -2.03 -4.81
CA SER A 67 0.85 -0.98 -5.58
C SER A 67 -0.34 -0.49 -4.78
N PHE A 68 -0.48 0.82 -4.55
CA PHE A 68 -1.55 1.37 -3.72
C PHE A 68 -2.13 2.69 -4.26
N LEU A 69 -3.36 2.98 -3.85
CA LEU A 69 -4.04 4.25 -4.09
C LEU A 69 -4.28 4.96 -2.75
N ALA A 70 -3.66 6.11 -2.54
CA ALA A 70 -4.07 7.04 -1.49
C ALA A 70 -5.24 7.89 -2.03
N VAL A 71 -6.42 7.75 -1.44
CA VAL A 71 -7.64 8.42 -1.93
C VAL A 71 -8.15 9.42 -0.89
N PRO A 72 -7.74 10.71 -0.98
CA PRO A 72 -8.11 11.72 0.01
C PRO A 72 -9.61 11.87 0.24
N ARG A 73 -10.43 11.71 -0.81
CA ARG A 73 -11.89 11.80 -0.68
C ARG A 73 -12.49 10.68 0.17
N HIS A 74 -11.84 9.53 0.24
CA HIS A 74 -12.28 8.38 1.04
C HIS A 74 -11.57 8.33 2.39
N GLU A 75 -10.56 9.18 2.59
CA GLU A 75 -9.65 9.09 3.73
C GLU A 75 -9.11 7.65 3.89
N CYS A 76 -8.71 7.04 2.77
CA CYS A 76 -8.35 5.63 2.73
C CYS A 76 -7.18 5.35 1.78
N VAL A 77 -6.31 4.43 2.20
CA VAL A 77 -5.27 3.83 1.37
C VAL A 77 -5.73 2.45 0.91
N TYR A 78 -5.81 2.24 -0.39
CA TYR A 78 -6.15 0.94 -0.96
C TYR A 78 -4.90 0.23 -1.47
N VAL A 79 -4.57 -0.93 -0.91
CA VAL A 79 -3.55 -1.82 -1.48
C VAL A 79 -4.18 -2.59 -2.64
N CYS A 80 -3.68 -2.36 -3.86
CA CYS A 80 -4.28 -2.87 -5.09
C CYS A 80 -3.58 -4.12 -5.62
N ASN A 81 -2.29 -4.27 -5.36
CA ASN A 81 -1.50 -5.41 -5.80
C ASN A 81 -0.26 -5.57 -4.94
N VAL A 82 0.27 -6.79 -4.86
CA VAL A 82 1.58 -7.09 -4.28
C VAL A 82 2.40 -7.82 -5.32
N THR A 83 3.54 -7.26 -5.70
CA THR A 83 4.53 -7.96 -6.52
C THR A 83 5.59 -8.54 -5.60
N TRP A 84 5.79 -9.85 -5.64
CA TRP A 84 6.75 -10.58 -4.82
C TRP A 84 7.75 -11.36 -5.69
N TYR A 85 9.04 -11.24 -5.40
CA TYR A 85 10.10 -11.85 -6.23
C TYR A 85 10.67 -13.18 -5.70
N GLY A 86 10.32 -13.63 -4.49
CA GLY A 86 10.79 -14.94 -3.98
C GLY A 86 10.90 -15.07 -2.47
#